data_AF-A0A059DL82-F1
#
_entry.id   AF-A0A059DL82-F1
#
_cell.length_a   1.000
_cell.length_b   1.000
_cell.length_c   1.000
_cell.angle_alpha   90.00
_cell.angle_beta   90.00
_cell.angle_gamma   90.00
#
_symmetry.space_group_name_H-M   'P 1'
#
loop_
_entity.id
_entity.type
_entity.pdbx_description
1 polymer ?
#
loop_
_entity_poly.entity_id
_entity_poly.type
_entity_poly.pdbx_seq_one_letter_code
_entity_poly.pdbx_strand_id
1 'polypeptide(L)'
;MRAAATLACFGILAGCQCFWPQVANDQGEPDAVAETEFAPSCPAVTKAEAWVNRMPSIGSEPTKMIVMLRVDSKDSWFLTPLDMPAAQGLILDLKPGGSAVPGTVGYRQMAPAPLPAKISILCRGSEVATIDDVMIVQ
;
A
#
# COMPACT_ATOMS: atom_id res chain seq x y z
N MET A 1 -58.35 -32.11 -16.05
CA MET A 1 -58.88 -31.05 -16.93
C MET A 1 -57.81 -30.70 -17.95
N ARG A 2 -58.16 -30.77 -19.25
CA ARG A 2 -57.51 -30.19 -20.45
C ARG A 2 -56.04 -30.61 -20.73
N ALA A 3 -55.80 -31.56 -21.65
CA ALA A 3 -55.72 -31.42 -23.13
C ALA A 3 -54.39 -30.76 -23.57
N ALA A 4 -53.63 -31.19 -24.58
CA ALA A 4 -53.88 -32.10 -25.69
C ALA A 4 -52.56 -32.71 -26.18
N ALA A 5 -52.66 -33.89 -26.79
CA ALA A 5 -51.60 -34.54 -27.54
C ALA A 5 -51.44 -33.91 -28.93
N THR A 6 -50.21 -33.87 -29.44
CA THR A 6 -49.96 -33.85 -30.89
C THR A 6 -48.67 -34.60 -31.19
N LEU A 7 -48.84 -35.78 -31.80
CA LEU A 7 -47.83 -36.49 -32.57
C LEU A 7 -47.53 -35.71 -33.86
N ALA A 8 -46.25 -35.62 -34.24
CA ALA A 8 -45.86 -35.56 -35.65
C ALA A 8 -44.52 -36.26 -35.82
N CYS A 9 -44.49 -37.11 -36.82
CA CYS A 9 -43.53 -38.18 -37.05
C CYS A 9 -42.54 -37.77 -38.16
N PHE A 10 -41.57 -38.66 -38.40
CA PHE A 10 -40.73 -38.80 -39.60
C PHE A 10 -39.44 -37.98 -39.74
N GLY A 11 -38.34 -38.73 -39.81
CA GLY A 11 -37.08 -38.29 -40.40
C GLY A 11 -35.87 -39.14 -40.04
N ILE A 12 -35.96 -40.47 -40.00
CA ILE A 12 -34.77 -41.33 -39.98
C ILE A 12 -34.18 -41.33 -41.39
N LEU A 13 -33.05 -40.66 -41.57
CA LEU A 13 -32.14 -40.93 -42.67
C LEU A 13 -30.81 -41.42 -42.09
N ALA A 14 -30.52 -42.66 -42.46
CA ALA A 14 -29.24 -43.32 -42.25
C ALA A 14 -28.09 -42.47 -42.83
N GLY A 15 -26.99 -42.38 -42.09
CA GLY A 15 -25.76 -41.79 -42.63
C GLY A 15 -24.65 -41.66 -41.60
N CYS A 16 -23.72 -42.60 -41.64
CA CYS A 16 -22.35 -42.55 -41.12
C CYS A 16 -22.14 -42.28 -39.63
N GLN A 17 -21.71 -43.34 -38.93
CA GLN A 17 -20.90 -43.23 -37.73
C GLN A 17 -19.56 -42.55 -38.07
N CYS A 18 -19.43 -41.28 -37.71
CA CYS A 18 -18.12 -40.71 -37.42
C CYS A 18 -18.07 -40.48 -35.92
N PHE A 19 -17.46 -41.47 -35.26
CA PHE A 19 -16.87 -41.42 -33.94
C PHE A 19 -16.24 -40.04 -33.67
N TRP A 20 -16.96 -39.16 -32.96
CA TRP A 20 -16.38 -37.94 -32.43
C TRP A 20 -15.71 -38.30 -31.11
N PRO A 21 -14.38 -38.13 -30.98
CA PRO A 21 -13.75 -38.27 -29.68
C PRO A 21 -14.32 -37.19 -28.76
N GLN A 22 -14.67 -37.58 -27.54
CA GLN A 22 -14.80 -36.62 -26.45
C GLN A 22 -13.48 -35.84 -26.38
N VAL A 23 -13.49 -34.60 -26.85
CA VAL A 23 -12.50 -33.63 -26.41
C VAL A 23 -12.90 -33.27 -24.99
N ALA A 24 -12.43 -34.08 -24.05
CA ALA A 24 -12.07 -33.59 -22.74
C ALA A 24 -11.01 -32.51 -22.99
N ASN A 25 -11.44 -31.26 -23.16
CA ASN A 25 -10.53 -30.12 -23.07
C ASN A 25 -10.38 -29.80 -21.58
N ASP A 26 -9.61 -30.68 -20.94
CA ASP A 26 -8.79 -30.38 -19.78
C ASP A 26 -7.71 -29.41 -20.28
N GLN A 27 -8.08 -28.16 -20.48
CA GLN A 27 -7.13 -27.08 -20.62
C GLN A 27 -7.33 -26.21 -19.40
N GLY A 28 -6.47 -26.47 -18.40
CA GLY A 28 -6.22 -25.55 -17.33
C GLY A 28 -6.19 -24.13 -17.90
N GLU A 29 -7.14 -23.34 -17.42
CA GLU A 29 -6.99 -21.91 -17.33
C GLU A 29 -5.54 -21.70 -16.86
N PRO A 30 -4.68 -20.99 -17.62
CA PRO A 30 -3.41 -20.62 -17.06
C PRO A 30 -3.78 -19.81 -15.83
N ASP A 31 -3.56 -20.40 -14.64
CA ASP A 31 -3.44 -19.68 -13.39
C ASP A 31 -2.69 -18.42 -13.77
N ALA A 32 -3.41 -17.31 -13.81
CA ALA A 32 -2.82 -16.01 -13.85
C ALA A 32 -2.00 -16.02 -12.58
N VAL A 33 -0.71 -16.38 -12.72
CA VAL A 33 0.30 -16.23 -11.71
C VAL A 33 0.14 -14.79 -11.32
N ALA A 34 -0.58 -14.58 -10.22
CA ALA A 34 -0.70 -13.29 -9.59
C ALA A 34 0.74 -12.86 -9.47
N GLU A 35 1.13 -11.89 -10.31
CA GLU A 35 2.47 -11.34 -10.32
C GLU A 35 2.67 -10.96 -8.87
N THR A 36 3.45 -11.78 -8.16
CA THR A 36 3.80 -11.48 -6.79
C THR A 36 4.76 -10.33 -7.00
N GLU A 37 4.20 -9.12 -7.09
CA GLU A 37 4.95 -7.89 -7.11
C GLU A 37 5.87 -7.99 -5.91
N PHE A 38 7.14 -8.28 -6.20
CA PHE A 38 8.14 -8.45 -5.18
C PHE A 38 8.26 -7.10 -4.49
N ALA A 39 7.59 -6.96 -3.35
CA ALA A 39 7.60 -5.72 -2.60
C ALA A 39 9.07 -5.37 -2.32
N PRO A 40 9.51 -4.15 -2.68
CA PRO A 40 10.93 -3.78 -2.62
C PRO A 40 11.44 -3.89 -1.18
N SER A 41 12.71 -4.24 -1.02
CA SER A 41 13.38 -4.28 0.29
C SER A 41 13.33 -2.91 0.97
N CYS A 42 13.32 -2.90 2.30
CA CYS A 42 13.42 -1.65 3.08
C CYS A 42 14.68 -0.87 2.66
N PRO A 43 14.55 0.42 2.29
CA PRO A 43 15.66 1.17 1.76
C PRO A 43 16.54 1.68 2.91
N ALA A 44 17.82 1.91 2.63
CA ALA A 44 18.69 2.53 3.61
C ALA A 44 18.29 4.00 3.81
N VAL A 45 18.12 4.43 5.05
CA VAL A 45 17.86 5.83 5.38
C VAL A 45 19.21 6.56 5.49
N THR A 46 19.44 7.52 4.60
CA THR A 46 20.69 8.29 4.56
C THR A 46 20.59 9.61 5.32
N LYS A 47 19.38 10.10 5.56
CA LYS A 47 19.10 11.29 6.38
C LYS A 47 17.72 11.19 6.99
N ALA A 48 17.57 11.62 8.25
CA ALA A 48 16.28 11.72 8.93
C ALA A 48 16.24 13.02 9.74
N GLU A 49 15.23 13.85 9.49
CA GLU A 49 15.08 15.16 10.15
C GLU A 49 13.61 15.40 10.49
N ALA A 50 13.36 16.07 11.61
CA ALA A 50 12.05 16.53 11.99
C ALA A 50 12.10 17.99 12.43
N TRP A 51 11.10 18.77 12.02
CA TRP A 51 10.99 20.15 12.44
C TRP A 51 9.54 20.62 12.50
N VAL A 52 9.34 21.67 13.27
CA VAL A 52 8.08 22.39 13.39
C VAL A 52 8.30 23.78 12.81
N ASN A 53 7.54 24.14 11.77
CA ASN A 53 7.61 25.47 11.19
C ASN A 53 6.69 26.42 11.96
N ARG A 54 7.26 27.19 12.89
CA ARG A 54 6.54 28.23 13.61
C ARG A 54 6.74 29.55 12.87
N MET A 55 5.91 29.83 11.86
CA MET A 55 5.79 31.19 11.36
C MET A 55 5.36 32.11 12.51
N PRO A 56 5.88 33.34 12.59
CA PRO A 56 5.32 34.37 13.46
C PRO A 56 3.94 34.77 12.92
N SER A 57 2.91 34.02 13.31
CA SER A 57 1.52 34.38 13.06
C SER A 57 0.97 35.21 14.22
N ILE A 58 0.15 36.21 13.90
CA ILE A 58 -0.70 36.87 14.90
C ILE A 58 -1.84 35.89 15.20
N GLY A 59 -1.64 35.01 16.18
CA GLY A 59 -2.60 33.98 16.60
C GLY A 59 -1.96 32.65 16.97
N SER A 60 -2.73 31.76 17.60
CA SER A 60 -2.32 30.41 18.01
C SER A 60 -2.54 29.36 16.92
N GLU A 61 -2.31 29.71 15.65
CA GLU A 61 -2.50 28.79 14.52
C GLU A 61 -1.72 27.47 14.77
N PRO A 62 -2.34 26.30 14.54
CA PRO A 62 -1.74 25.02 14.87
C PRO A 62 -0.49 24.80 14.01
N THR A 63 0.65 24.65 14.69
CA THR A 63 1.94 24.49 14.03
C THR A 63 2.05 23.07 13.48
N LYS A 64 2.48 22.92 12.21
CA LYS A 64 2.68 21.59 11.63
C LYS A 64 4.06 21.07 11.98
N MET A 65 4.13 19.82 12.44
CA MET A 65 5.38 19.07 12.48
C MET A 65 5.58 18.35 11.14
N ILE A 66 6.79 18.42 10.62
CA ILE A 66 7.22 17.82 9.37
C ILE A 66 8.34 16.84 9.71
N VAL A 67 8.24 15.62 9.19
CA VAL A 67 9.31 14.63 9.21
C VAL A 67 9.73 14.38 7.78
N MET A 68 11.04 14.36 7.53
CA MET A 68 11.61 14.14 6.20
C MET A 68 12.74 13.12 6.27
N LEU A 69 12.70 12.15 5.37
CA LEU A 69 13.75 11.17 5.18
C LEU A 69 14.36 11.32 3.78
N ARG A 70 15.67 11.11 3.69
CA ARG A 70 16.36 10.73 2.46
C ARG A 70 16.62 9.23 2.50
N VAL A 71 16.23 8.54 1.43
CA VAL A 71 16.37 7.09 1.33
C VAL A 71 17.13 6.73 0.06
N ASP A 72 17.94 5.67 0.12
CA ASP A 72 18.63 5.13 -1.05
C ASP A 72 17.73 4.11 -1.75
N SER A 73 16.82 4.62 -2.58
CA SER A 73 15.90 3.79 -3.38
C SER A 73 15.44 4.53 -4.63
N LYS A 74 15.24 3.75 -5.70
CA LYS A 74 14.62 4.22 -6.95
C LYS A 74 13.10 4.11 -6.91
N ASP A 75 12.57 3.38 -5.94
CA ASP A 75 11.13 3.22 -5.75
C ASP A 75 10.57 4.41 -4.95
N SER A 76 9.28 4.65 -5.09
CA SER A 76 8.56 5.60 -4.24
C SER A 76 8.26 4.97 -2.89
N TRP A 77 8.32 5.79 -1.82
CA TRP A 77 8.04 5.37 -0.46
C TRP A 77 7.23 6.45 0.26
N PHE A 78 6.45 6.06 1.26
CA PHE A 78 5.68 6.98 2.09
C PHE A 78 5.70 6.55 3.56
N LEU A 79 5.41 7.51 4.44
CA LEU A 79 5.34 7.30 5.88
C LEU A 79 3.89 7.34 6.35
N THR A 80 3.51 6.37 7.18
CA THR A 80 2.22 6.34 7.86
C THR A 80 2.41 6.28 9.37
N PRO A 81 1.65 7.04 10.17
CA PRO A 81 1.72 6.91 11.62
C PRO A 81 1.13 5.58 12.05
N LEU A 82 1.75 4.94 13.04
CA LEU A 82 1.13 3.84 13.76
C LEU A 82 0.26 4.38 14.90
N ASP A 83 -0.88 3.75 15.11
CA ASP A 83 -1.79 4.09 16.21
C ASP A 83 -1.25 3.46 17.50
N MET A 84 -0.42 4.21 18.20
CA MET A 84 0.22 3.82 19.45
C MET A 84 0.00 4.90 20.51
N PRO A 85 0.00 4.54 21.80
CA PRO A 85 -0.15 5.53 22.88
C PRO A 85 0.92 6.63 22.77
N ALA A 86 0.52 7.90 22.90
CA ALA A 86 1.41 9.05 22.77
C ALA A 86 2.64 9.02 23.70
N ALA A 87 2.56 8.33 24.84
CA ALA A 87 3.67 8.14 25.76
C ALA A 87 4.85 7.35 25.15
N GLN A 88 4.63 6.63 24.05
CA GLN A 88 5.65 5.87 23.32
C GLN A 88 6.34 6.71 22.23
N GLY A 89 6.00 7.99 22.12
CA GLY A 89 6.49 8.86 21.06
C GLY A 89 5.71 8.68 19.76
N LEU A 90 6.27 9.20 18.66
CA LEU A 90 5.70 9.03 17.33
C LEU A 90 6.41 7.88 16.62
N ILE A 91 5.64 6.91 16.13
CA ILE A 91 6.17 5.82 15.31
C ILE A 91 5.60 5.95 13.90
N LEU A 92 6.49 6.01 12.92
CA LEU A 92 6.13 6.08 11.50
C LEU A 92 6.58 4.80 10.80
N ASP A 93 5.67 4.17 10.08
CA ASP A 93 5.95 3.01 9.24
C ASP A 93 6.23 3.45 7.80
N LEU A 94 7.39 3.05 7.28
CA LEU A 94 7.90 3.32 5.96
C LEU A 94 7.44 2.21 5.01
N LYS A 95 6.56 2.57 4.07
CA LYS A 95 5.89 1.64 3.15
C LYS A 95 6.24 1.94 1.70
N PRO A 96 6.33 0.92 0.84
CA PRO A 96 6.55 1.12 -0.60
C PRO A 96 5.30 1.72 -1.25
N GLY A 97 5.51 2.58 -2.25
CA GLY A 97 4.47 3.24 -3.02
C GLY A 97 4.22 4.69 -2.62
N GLY A 98 3.04 5.20 -2.95
CA GLY A 98 2.60 6.57 -2.65
C GLY A 98 3.07 7.61 -3.67
N SER A 99 2.61 8.85 -3.50
CA SER A 99 2.85 9.98 -4.42
C SER A 99 4.21 10.68 -4.21
N ALA A 100 5.15 10.04 -3.53
CA ALA A 100 6.43 10.66 -3.18
C ALA A 100 7.45 10.52 -4.32
N VAL A 101 8.28 11.55 -4.48
CA VAL A 101 9.43 11.51 -5.38
C VAL A 101 10.44 10.48 -4.86
N PRO A 102 10.97 9.58 -5.71
CA PRO A 102 12.01 8.63 -5.31
C PRO A 102 13.16 9.28 -4.52
N GLY A 103 13.63 8.59 -3.49
CA GLY A 103 14.70 9.04 -2.61
C GLY A 103 14.31 10.08 -1.56
N THR A 104 13.09 10.61 -1.55
CA THR A 104 12.63 11.57 -0.52
C THR A 104 11.25 11.20 0.01
N VAL A 105 11.15 11.07 1.33
CA VAL A 105 9.92 10.68 1.99
C VAL A 105 9.53 11.74 3.02
N GLY A 106 8.27 12.15 3.01
CA GLY A 106 7.76 13.18 3.89
C GLY A 106 6.52 12.73 4.65
N TYR A 107 6.42 13.16 5.90
CA TYR A 107 5.23 13.05 6.72
C TYR A 107 4.91 14.39 7.37
N ARG A 108 3.62 14.71 7.51
CA ARG A 108 3.17 15.97 8.12
C ARG A 108 1.98 15.70 9.01
N GLN A 109 1.99 16.29 10.21
CA GLN A 109 0.86 16.27 11.12
C GLN A 109 0.77 17.57 11.91
N MET A 110 -0.30 17.73 12.68
CA MET A 110 -0.34 18.74 13.73
C MET A 110 0.75 18.43 14.75
N ALA A 111 1.52 19.45 15.14
CA ALA A 111 2.52 19.30 16.18
C ALA A 111 1.80 18.90 17.48
N PRO A 112 2.11 17.72 18.05
CA PRO A 112 1.56 17.35 19.34
C PRO A 112 2.11 18.27 20.43
N ALA A 113 1.35 18.42 21.51
CA ALA A 113 1.78 19.12 22.71
C ALA A 113 1.74 18.11 23.89
N PRO A 114 2.90 17.69 24.43
CA PRO A 114 4.26 18.10 24.07
C PRO A 114 4.74 17.50 22.74
N LEU A 115 5.83 18.05 22.18
CA LEU A 115 6.52 17.45 21.04
C LEU A 115 7.09 16.07 21.42
N PRO A 116 7.17 15.12 20.48
CA PRO A 116 7.71 13.81 20.78
C PRO A 116 9.21 13.93 21.07
N ALA A 117 9.66 13.32 22.16
CA ALA A 117 11.08 13.25 22.49
C ALA A 117 11.87 12.32 21.53
N LYS A 118 11.17 11.41 20.85
CA LYS A 118 11.73 10.48 19.87
C LYS A 118 10.70 10.18 18.78
N ILE A 119 11.17 10.09 17.54
CA ILE A 119 10.41 9.58 16.39
C ILE A 119 11.12 8.34 15.86
N SER A 120 10.46 7.18 15.95
CA SER A 120 10.97 5.93 15.38
C SER A 120 10.44 5.73 13.96
N ILE A 121 11.34 5.40 13.03
CA ILE A 121 10.98 5.00 11.67
C ILE A 121 11.11 3.48 11.58
N LEU A 122 10.00 2.81 11.37
CA LEU A 122 9.97 1.38 11.14
C LEU A 122 9.85 1.10 9.64
N CYS A 123 10.39 -0.02 9.20
CA CYS A 123 10.04 -0.63 7.92
C CYS A 123 9.85 -2.12 8.14
N ARG A 124 8.68 -2.64 7.78
CA ARG A 124 8.31 -4.05 8.00
C ARG A 124 8.51 -4.48 9.47
N GLY A 125 8.20 -3.59 10.41
CA GLY A 125 8.30 -3.82 11.85
C GLY A 125 9.70 -3.70 12.47
N SER A 126 10.75 -3.42 11.68
CA SER A 126 12.11 -3.19 12.19
C SER A 126 12.47 -1.70 12.17
N GLU A 127 13.13 -1.19 13.21
CA GLU A 127 13.59 0.21 13.25
C GLU A 127 14.73 0.42 12.25
N VAL A 128 14.55 1.36 11.31
CA VAL A 128 15.52 1.71 10.26
C VAL A 128 16.14 3.08 10.46
N ALA A 129 15.49 3.96 11.24
CA ALA A 129 16.02 5.24 11.65
C ALA A 129 15.32 5.73 12.93
N THR A 130 16.01 6.60 13.65
CA THR A 130 15.49 7.32 14.80
C THR A 130 15.78 8.82 14.63
N ILE A 131 14.86 9.66 15.08
CA ILE A 131 15.05 11.11 15.21
C ILE A 131 14.83 11.47 16.67
N ASP A 132 15.89 11.92 17.35
CA ASP A 132 15.87 12.25 18.78
C ASP A 132 15.64 13.74 19.06
N ASP A 133 15.63 14.59 18.03
CA ASP A 133 15.40 16.02 18.17
C ASP A 133 14.42 16.53 17.11
N VAL A 134 13.41 17.27 17.57
CA VAL A 134 12.44 17.95 16.71
C VAL A 134 12.75 19.44 16.76
N MET A 135 13.38 19.93 15.69
CA MET A 135 13.82 21.33 15.61
C MET A 135 12.62 22.28 15.52
N ILE A 136 12.69 23.42 16.19
CA ILE A 136 11.73 24.52 15.98
C ILE A 136 12.39 25.53 15.04
N VAL A 137 11.87 25.63 13.82
CA VAL A 137 12.34 26.62 12.83
C VAL A 137 11.38 27.81 12.81
N GLN A 138 11.94 29.03 12.76
CA GLN A 138 11.23 30.31 12.77
C GLN A 138 11.44 31.07 11.46
#